data_AF-A0A7S3I6X7-F1
#
_entry.id   AF-A0A7S3I6X7-F1
#
_cell.length_a   1.000
_cell.length_b   1.000
_cell.length_c   1.000
_cell.angle_alpha   90.00
_cell.angle_beta   90.00
_cell.angle_gamma   90.00
#
_symmetry.space_group_name_H-M   'P 1'
#
loop_
_entity.id
_entity.type
_entity.pdbx_description
1 polymer ?
#
loop_
_entity_poly.entity_id
_entity_poly.type
_entity_poly.pdbx_seq_one_letter_code
_entity_poly.pdbx_strand_id
1 'polypeptide(L)'
;MSRVKQLIVDSSHLPTSIVIVGVGNSDEFDLMEELDCDGMLLRDDTGRKAARDIVQFVRFNDAIRLGNLAEEVLREIPEQLCLYMENKGFRPKIVSNAPPPMPSMPGQ
;
A
#
# COMPACT_ATOMS: atom_id res chain seq x y z
N MET A 1 -5.76 11.43 -18.15
CA MET A 1 -5.08 11.05 -16.89
C MET A 1 -5.11 12.13 -15.82
N SER A 2 -5.08 13.42 -16.17
CA SER A 2 -5.11 14.54 -15.21
C SER A 2 -6.06 14.35 -14.04
N ARG A 3 -7.32 13.98 -14.31
CA ARG A 3 -8.33 13.84 -13.27
C ARG A 3 -8.08 12.68 -12.31
N VAL A 4 -7.61 11.54 -12.80
CA VAL A 4 -7.35 10.35 -11.96
C VAL A 4 -6.17 10.63 -11.03
N LYS A 5 -5.06 11.14 -11.57
CA LYS A 5 -3.89 11.52 -10.77
C LYS A 5 -4.24 12.59 -9.73
N GLN A 6 -5.02 13.60 -10.10
CA GLN A 6 -5.50 14.62 -9.15
C GLN A 6 -6.32 14.01 -8.02
N LEU A 7 -7.25 13.11 -8.33
CA LEU A 7 -8.08 12.46 -7.31
C LEU A 7 -7.26 11.55 -6.39
N ILE A 8 -6.25 10.86 -6.90
CA ILE A 8 -5.32 10.05 -6.08
C ILE A 8 -4.50 10.96 -5.17
N VAL A 9 -3.91 12.04 -5.71
CA VAL A 9 -3.16 13.02 -4.92
C VAL A 9 -4.04 13.63 -3.82
N ASP A 10 -5.28 14.01 -4.13
CA ASP A 10 -6.21 14.54 -3.14
C ASP A 10 -6.56 13.46 -2.07
N SER A 11 -6.81 12.21 -2.50
CA SER A 11 -7.15 11.08 -1.62
C SER A 11 -6.00 10.65 -0.71
N SER A 12 -4.74 10.91 -1.07
CA SER A 12 -3.57 10.55 -0.27
C SER A 12 -3.58 11.12 1.17
N HIS A 13 -4.38 12.17 1.41
CA HIS A 13 -4.58 12.81 2.73
C HIS A 13 -5.65 12.13 3.60
N LEU A 14 -6.43 11.21 3.03
CA LEU A 14 -7.54 10.49 3.65
C LEU A 14 -7.10 9.09 4.12
N PRO A 15 -7.83 8.45 5.06
CA PRO A 15 -7.59 7.06 5.46
C PRO A 15 -8.07 6.11 4.34
N THR A 16 -7.37 6.11 3.21
CA THR A 16 -7.76 5.36 2.02
C THR A 16 -6.52 4.77 1.35
N SER A 17 -6.66 3.50 0.99
CA SER A 17 -5.74 2.74 0.14
C SER A 17 -6.53 2.22 -1.06
N ILE A 18 -5.91 2.18 -2.23
CA ILE A 18 -6.53 1.83 -3.50
C ILE A 18 -5.78 0.62 -4.06
N VAL A 19 -6.48 -0.48 -4.31
CA VAL A 19 -5.92 -1.62 -5.04
C VAL A 19 -6.59 -1.69 -6.41
N ILE A 20 -5.80 -1.66 -7.47
CA ILE A 20 -6.25 -1.80 -8.85
C ILE A 20 -5.91 -3.21 -9.31
N VAL A 21 -6.92 -3.99 -9.69
CA VAL A 21 -6.74 -5.36 -10.17
C VAL A 21 -6.99 -5.42 -11.68
N GLY A 22 -5.95 -5.69 -12.45
CA GLY A 22 -6.03 -5.89 -13.90
C GLY A 22 -6.46 -7.32 -14.23
N VAL A 23 -7.57 -7.48 -14.94
CA VAL A 23 -8.10 -8.78 -15.38
C VAL A 23 -8.04 -8.91 -16.90
N GLY A 24 -7.79 -10.12 -17.40
CA GLY A 24 -7.68 -10.40 -18.83
C GLY A 24 -6.24 -10.48 -19.33
N ASN A 25 -6.09 -10.83 -20.61
CA ASN A 25 -4.80 -11.12 -21.24
C ASN A 25 -4.23 -9.92 -22.02
N SER A 26 -4.57 -8.69 -21.64
CA SER A 26 -3.97 -7.50 -22.26
C SER A 26 -2.67 -7.17 -21.55
N ASP A 27 -1.56 -7.14 -22.30
CA ASP A 27 -0.28 -6.72 -21.75
C ASP A 27 -0.21 -5.20 -21.47
N GLU A 28 -1.16 -4.42 -22.02
CA GLU A 28 -1.28 -2.97 -21.86
C GLU A 28 -1.89 -2.57 -20.51
N PHE A 29 -1.10 -2.72 -19.44
CA PHE A 29 -1.40 -2.13 -18.12
C PHE A 29 -0.42 -1.03 -17.72
N ASP A 30 0.37 -0.51 -18.66
CA ASP A 30 1.38 0.55 -18.46
C ASP A 30 0.84 1.73 -17.66
N LEU A 31 -0.43 2.08 -17.88
CA LEU A 31 -1.12 3.15 -17.17
C LEU A 31 -1.35 2.85 -15.70
N MET A 32 -1.58 1.59 -15.34
CA MET A 32 -1.80 1.18 -13.94
C MET A 32 -0.46 1.04 -13.21
N GLU A 33 0.58 0.60 -13.92
CA GLU A 33 1.97 0.61 -13.42
C GLU A 33 2.45 2.03 -13.16
N GLU A 34 2.07 3.00 -14.00
CA GLU A 34 2.35 4.41 -13.74
C GLU A 34 1.67 4.93 -12.46
N LEU A 35 0.46 4.45 -12.14
CA LEU A 35 -0.27 4.85 -10.94
C LEU A 35 0.26 4.18 -9.67
N ASP A 36 0.79 2.97 -9.78
CA ASP A 36 1.41 2.20 -8.70
C ASP A 36 2.65 2.92 -8.14
N CYS A 37 3.43 3.56 -9.02
CA CYS A 37 4.61 4.35 -8.65
C CYS A 37 5.69 3.62 -7.82
N ASP A 38 5.61 2.30 -7.60
CA ASP A 38 6.62 1.43 -6.97
C ASP A 38 7.32 2.07 -5.74
N GLY A 39 6.56 2.72 -4.83
CA GLY A 39 7.09 3.37 -3.62
C GLY A 39 7.61 4.80 -3.84
N MET A 40 7.51 5.34 -5.04
CA MET A 40 7.68 6.77 -5.32
C MET A 40 6.35 7.49 -5.15
N LEU A 41 6.40 8.78 -4.85
CA LEU A 41 5.18 9.56 -4.67
C LEU A 41 4.67 10.11 -6.00
N LEU A 42 3.46 9.68 -6.38
CA LEU A 42 2.73 10.14 -7.55
C LEU A 42 2.66 11.68 -7.61
N ARG A 43 2.80 12.21 -8.83
CA ARG A 43 2.60 13.63 -9.12
C ARG A 43 1.45 13.81 -10.09
N ASP A 44 0.61 14.79 -9.81
CA ASP A 44 -0.39 15.23 -10.79
C ASP A 44 0.24 16.13 -11.86
N ASP A 45 -0.54 16.42 -12.90
CA ASP A 45 -0.10 17.22 -14.05
C ASP A 45 0.19 18.70 -13.68
N THR A 46 -0.16 19.13 -12.47
CA THR A 46 0.18 20.46 -11.93
C THR A 46 1.46 20.44 -11.10
N GLY A 47 2.07 19.26 -10.92
CA GLY A 47 3.28 19.05 -10.15
C GLY A 47 3.05 18.80 -8.66
N ARG A 48 1.78 18.76 -8.18
CA ARG A 48 1.47 18.45 -6.78
C ARG A 48 1.81 16.99 -6.51
N LYS A 49 2.48 16.76 -5.38
CA LYS A 49 2.94 15.45 -4.94
C LYS A 49 1.90 14.84 -3.98
N ALA A 50 1.64 13.55 -4.12
CA ALA A 50 0.86 12.82 -3.13
C ALA A 50 1.51 12.90 -1.74
N ALA A 51 0.70 12.92 -0.69
CA ALA A 51 1.18 12.96 0.69
C ALA A 51 1.82 11.64 1.13
N ARG A 52 1.33 10.53 0.57
CA ARG A 52 1.73 9.15 0.82
C ARG A 52 1.47 8.35 -0.44
N ASP A 53 2.16 7.23 -0.57
CA ASP A 53 1.78 6.22 -1.54
C ASP A 53 0.50 5.51 -1.08
N ILE A 54 -0.44 5.29 -1.99
CA ILE A 54 -1.77 4.76 -1.69
C ILE A 54 -2.33 3.85 -2.79
N VAL A 55 -1.58 3.58 -3.86
CA VAL A 55 -2.03 2.74 -4.98
C VAL A 55 -1.21 1.46 -4.97
N GLN A 56 -1.87 0.32 -5.14
CA GLN A 56 -1.24 -0.96 -5.44
C GLN A 56 -1.84 -1.48 -6.76
N PHE A 57 -1.01 -1.83 -7.74
CA PHE A 57 -1.46 -2.54 -8.94
C PHE A 57 -1.21 -4.05 -8.83
N VAL A 58 -2.18 -4.87 -9.26
CA VAL A 58 -2.08 -6.33 -9.27
C VAL A 58 -2.51 -6.87 -10.64
N ARG A 59 -1.61 -7.59 -11.30
CA ARG A 59 -1.91 -8.38 -12.49
C ARG A 59 -2.56 -9.70 -12.06
N PHE A 60 -3.89 -9.80 -12.16
CA PHE A 60 -4.66 -10.93 -11.63
C PHE A 60 -4.19 -12.28 -12.17
N ASN A 61 -3.93 -12.36 -13.48
CA ASN A 61 -3.53 -13.61 -14.13
C ASN A 61 -2.15 -14.09 -13.66
N ASP A 62 -1.21 -13.18 -13.42
CA ASP A 62 0.11 -13.53 -12.89
C ASP A 62 0.01 -14.03 -11.45
N ALA A 63 -0.77 -13.32 -10.63
CA ALA A 63 -0.96 -13.66 -9.23
C ALA A 63 -1.70 -15.01 -9.04
N ILE A 64 -2.69 -15.30 -9.89
CA ILE A 64 -3.36 -16.62 -9.91
C ILE A 64 -2.40 -17.71 -10.37
N ARG A 65 -1.59 -17.46 -11.41
CA ARG A 65 -0.61 -18.44 -11.91
C ARG A 65 0.43 -18.80 -10.85
N LEU A 66 0.84 -17.84 -10.03
CA LEU A 66 1.80 -18.02 -8.94
C LEU A 66 1.15 -18.50 -7.63
N GLY A 67 -0.18 -18.42 -7.51
CA GLY A 67 -0.90 -18.79 -6.30
C GLY A 67 -0.74 -17.81 -5.14
N ASN A 68 -0.33 -16.56 -5.41
CA ASN A 68 0.02 -15.56 -4.41
C ASN A 68 -0.91 -14.33 -4.42
N LEU A 69 -2.14 -14.46 -4.94
CA LEU A 69 -3.09 -13.34 -5.07
C LEU A 69 -3.31 -12.55 -3.78
N ALA A 70 -3.47 -13.22 -2.64
CA ALA A 70 -3.69 -12.54 -1.37
C ALA A 70 -2.46 -11.72 -0.93
N GLU A 71 -1.26 -12.21 -1.24
CA GLU A 71 -0.01 -11.50 -0.96
C GLU A 71 0.12 -10.26 -1.83
N GLU A 72 -0.04 -10.40 -3.15
CA GLU A 72 0.04 -9.28 -4.11
C GLU A 72 -0.97 -8.16 -3.76
N VAL A 73 -2.21 -8.52 -3.39
CA VAL A 73 -3.26 -7.56 -3.05
C VAL A 73 -2.99 -6.82 -1.74
N LEU A 74 -2.33 -7.47 -0.77
CA LEU A 74 -2.17 -6.95 0.58
C LEU A 74 -0.76 -6.43 0.89
N ARG A 75 0.20 -6.59 -0.03
CA ARG A 75 1.63 -6.32 0.19
C ARG A 75 1.88 -4.95 0.82
N GLU A 76 1.26 -3.91 0.28
CA GLU A 76 1.54 -2.52 0.69
C GLU A 76 0.55 -1.93 1.69
N ILE A 77 -0.63 -2.54 1.85
CA ILE A 77 -1.68 -2.03 2.72
C ILE A 77 -1.19 -1.78 4.17
N PRO A 78 -0.38 -2.67 4.79
CA PRO A 78 0.15 -2.42 6.13
C PRO A 78 1.00 -1.15 6.22
N GLU A 79 1.89 -0.92 5.26
CA GLU A 79 2.77 0.24 5.26
C GLU A 79 1.98 1.53 4.99
N GLN A 80 1.08 1.51 4.01
CA GLN A 80 0.20 2.63 3.71
C GLN A 80 -0.64 3.04 4.93
N LEU A 81 -1.15 2.06 5.70
CA LEU A 81 -1.88 2.32 6.95
C LEU A 81 -0.97 2.97 8.01
N CYS A 82 0.23 2.43 8.23
CA CYS A 82 1.18 2.99 9.19
C CYS A 82 1.52 4.44 8.83
N LEU A 83 1.82 4.72 7.55
CA LEU A 83 2.10 6.06 7.06
C LEU A 83 0.92 7.02 7.29
N TYR A 84 -0.34 6.56 7.16
CA TYR A 84 -1.50 7.39 7.50
C TYR A 84 -1.49 7.77 8.98
N MET A 85 -1.35 6.75 9.84
CA MET A 85 -1.44 6.90 11.29
C MET A 85 -0.35 7.84 11.80
N GLU A 86 0.89 7.67 11.33
CA GLU A 86 2.01 8.54 11.64
C GLU A 86 1.77 9.98 11.20
N ASN A 87 1.30 10.20 9.96
CA ASN A 87 0.99 11.53 9.44
C ASN A 87 -0.16 12.22 10.20
N LYS A 88 -1.06 11.47 10.83
CA LYS A 88 -2.11 12.01 11.72
C LYS A 88 -1.68 12.15 13.18
N GLY A 89 -0.44 11.77 13.50
CA GLY A 89 0.11 11.85 14.85
C GLY A 89 -0.39 10.76 15.79
N PHE A 90 -0.98 9.67 15.27
CA PHE A 90 -1.31 8.51 16.07
C PHE A 90 -0.02 7.78 16.47
N ARG A 91 0.11 7.46 17.75
CA ARG A 91 1.22 6.66 18.27
C ARG A 91 0.70 5.33 18.80
N PRO A 92 1.36 4.21 18.50
CA PRO A 92 1.02 2.92 19.10
C PRO A 92 1.01 3.04 20.62
N LYS A 93 -0.09 2.62 21.26
CA LYS A 93 -0.14 2.51 22.71
C LYS A 93 0.65 1.27 23.11
N ILE A 94 1.73 1.44 23.85
CA ILE A 94 2.44 0.31 24.45
C ILE A 94 1.44 -0.39 25.39
N VAL A 95 1.13 -1.64 25.09
CA VAL A 95 0.29 -2.47 25.97
C VAL A 95 1.13 -2.77 27.20
N SER A 96 0.84 -2.11 28.32
CA SER A 96 1.59 -2.26 29.58
C SER A 96 1.52 -3.67 30.19
N ASN A 97 0.73 -4.57 29.59
CA ASN A 97 0.50 -5.94 30.06
C ASN A 97 1.12 -6.98 29.12
N ALA A 98 2.23 -6.67 28.44
CA ALA A 98 3.02 -7.73 27.83
C ALA A 98 3.40 -8.73 28.94
N PRO A 99 3.02 -10.02 28.82
CA PRO A 99 3.47 -11.02 29.79
C PRO A 99 5.00 -10.98 29.85
N PRO A 100 5.60 -11.15 31.04
CA PRO A 100 7.05 -11.13 31.18
C PRO A 100 7.68 -12.09 30.17
N PRO A 101 8.85 -11.75 29.59
CA PRO A 101 9.54 -12.63 28.67
C PRO A 101 9.69 -14.00 29.33
N MET A 102 9.31 -15.07 28.61
CA MET A 102 9.38 -16.42 29.16
C MET A 102 10.80 -16.66 29.69
N PRO A 103 10.97 -17.23 30.90
CA PRO A 103 12.28 -17.58 31.40
C PRO A 103 12.98 -18.47 30.37
N SER A 104 14.19 -18.09 29.96
CA SER A 104 15.05 -18.94 29.15
C SER A 104 15.15 -20.30 29.83
N MET A 105 14.72 -21.37 29.16
CA MET A 105 14.86 -22.72 29.70
C MET A 105 16.35 -22.97 29.99
N PRO A 106 16.73 -23.32 31.22
CA PRO A 106 18.10 -23.70 31.49
C PRO A 106 18.38 -25.05 30.81
N GLY A 107 19.19 -25.02 29.76
CA GLY A 107 19.84 -26.18 29.16
C GLY A 107 19.18 -26.74 27.90
N GLN A 108 19.68 -26.31 26.74
CA GLN A 108 20.09 -27.19 25.64
C GLN A 108 21.43 -26.70 25.12
#